data_AF-A0A4Q7AKQ7-F1
#
_entry.id   AF-A0A4Q7AKQ7-F1
#
_cell.length_a   1.000
_cell.length_b   1.000
_cell.length_c   1.000
_cell.angle_alpha   90.00
_cell.angle_beta   90.00
_cell.angle_gamma   90.00
#
_symmetry.space_group_name_H-M   'P 1'
#
loop_
_entity.id
_entity.type
_entity.pdbx_description
1 polymer ?
#
loop_
_entity_poly.entity_id
_entity_poly.type
_entity_poly.pdbx_seq_one_letter_code
_entity_poly.pdbx_strand_id
1 'polypeptide(L)' 'MNAILWDGESIFPEKVELFKKFLKKYLKSLDGAELLEGKPFHYDLENDEFLNSEIQEYYHLWSIA' A
#
# COMPACT_ATOMS: atom_id res chain seq x y z
N MET A 1 -7.05 -34.89 8.88
CA MET A 1 -7.01 -33.42 8.72
C MET A 1 -5.78 -33.10 7.91
N ASN A 2 -5.91 -33.02 6.59
CA ASN A 2 -4.82 -32.68 5.68
C ASN A 2 -5.05 -31.25 5.20
N ALA A 3 -4.30 -30.29 5.75
CA ALA A 3 -4.23 -28.93 5.24
C ALA A 3 -3.11 -28.88 4.21
N ILE A 4 -3.46 -29.11 2.95
CA ILE A 4 -2.62 -28.91 1.76
C ILE A 4 -3.59 -28.27 0.77
N LEU A 5 -3.46 -26.99 0.40
CA LEU A 5 -2.53 -26.41 -0.56
C LEU A 5 -2.44 -24.90 -0.24
N TRP A 6 -1.31 -24.34 0.20
CA TRP A 6 -0.32 -23.67 -0.65
C TRP A 6 -0.75 -23.47 -2.12
N ASP A 7 -1.74 -22.61 -2.33
CA ASP A 7 -1.88 -21.86 -3.59
C ASP A 7 -1.28 -20.47 -3.27
N GLY A 8 -0.10 -20.09 -3.74
CA GLY A 8 0.36 -20.24 -5.11
C GLY A 8 0.02 -18.98 -5.91
N GLU A 9 -1.06 -18.28 -5.57
CA GLU A 9 -1.23 -16.89 -5.96
C GLU A 9 -0.39 -16.02 -5.04
N SER A 10 0.70 -15.52 -5.61
CA SER A 10 1.38 -14.33 -5.16
C SER A 10 0.38 -13.18 -5.17
N ILE A 11 -0.53 -13.11 -4.18
CA ILE A 11 -1.26 -11.88 -3.83
C ILE A 11 -0.23 -10.97 -3.14
N PHE A 12 0.87 -10.67 -3.84
CA PHE A 12 1.58 -9.43 -3.62
C PHE A 12 0.50 -8.36 -3.76
N PRO A 13 0.22 -7.59 -2.71
CA PRO A 13 -1.12 -7.06 -2.51
C PRO A 13 -1.47 -6.14 -3.67
N GLU A 14 -2.29 -6.63 -4.60
CA GLU A 14 -2.76 -5.89 -5.76
C GLU A 14 -3.38 -4.57 -5.27
N LYS A 15 -4.03 -4.65 -4.10
CA LYS A 15 -4.49 -3.54 -3.27
C LYS A 15 -3.42 -2.50 -2.93
N VAL A 16 -2.21 -2.90 -2.54
CA VAL A 16 -1.09 -2.00 -2.23
C VAL A 16 -0.53 -1.36 -3.48
N GLU A 17 -0.43 -2.08 -4.59
CA GLU A 17 -0.04 -1.47 -5.87
C GLU A 17 -1.09 -0.47 -6.38
N LEU A 18 -2.38 -0.80 -6.25
CA LEU A 18 -3.50 0.09 -6.55
C LEU A 18 -3.44 1.34 -5.67
N PHE A 19 -3.21 1.18 -4.38
CA PHE A 19 -3.03 2.30 -3.45
C PHE A 19 -1.81 3.15 -3.82
N LYS A 20 -0.64 2.55 -4.13
CA LYS A 20 0.55 3.29 -4.57
C LYS A 20 0.27 4.12 -5.82
N LYS A 21 -0.44 3.56 -6.81
CA LYS A 21 -0.85 4.26 -8.04
C LYS A 21 -1.85 5.38 -7.73
N PHE A 22 -2.83 5.12 -6.86
CA PHE A 22 -3.79 6.11 -6.40
C PHE A 22 -3.11 7.28 -5.70
N LEU A 23 -2.27 7.00 -4.69
CA LEU A 23 -1.60 8.02 -3.89
C LEU A 23 -0.68 8.89 -4.74
N LYS A 24 0.08 8.28 -5.67
CA LYS A 24 0.89 9.04 -6.64
C LYS A 24 0.04 9.96 -7.53
N LYS A 25 -1.10 9.48 -8.03
CA LYS A 25 -2.01 10.27 -8.86
C LYS A 25 -2.68 11.39 -8.06
N TYR A 26 -3.13 11.08 -6.85
CA TYR A 26 -3.76 12.01 -5.93
C TYR A 26 -2.80 13.15 -5.56
N LEU A 27 -1.58 12.83 -5.16
CA LEU A 27 -0.59 13.84 -4.79
C LEU A 27 -0.09 14.63 -6.00
N LYS A 28 0.03 14.01 -7.17
CA LYS A 28 0.29 14.74 -8.42
C LYS A 28 -0.82 15.73 -8.75
N SER A 29 -2.09 15.39 -8.50
CA SER A 29 -3.22 16.31 -8.68
C SER A 29 -3.24 17.45 -7.67
N LEU A 30 -2.62 17.27 -6.50
CA LEU A 30 -2.50 18.29 -5.46
C LEU A 30 -1.17 19.06 -5.53
N ASP A 31 -0.33 18.82 -6.53
CA ASP A 31 1.06 19.30 -6.63
C ASP A 31 1.98 18.86 -5.46
N GLY A 32 1.48 18.02 -4.55
CA GLY A 32 2.22 17.49 -3.39
C GLY A 32 3.05 16.26 -3.70
N ALA A 33 3.47 16.05 -4.95
CA ALA A 33 4.29 14.89 -5.34
C ALA A 33 5.62 14.84 -4.57
N GLU A 34 6.15 16.00 -4.19
CA GLU A 34 7.33 16.15 -3.33
C GLU A 34 7.19 15.49 -1.96
N LEU A 35 5.97 15.35 -1.43
CA LEU A 35 5.72 14.73 -0.12
C LEU A 35 6.04 13.23 -0.11
N LEU A 36 6.01 12.58 -1.29
CA LEU A 36 6.44 11.20 -1.46
C LEU A 36 7.86 11.10 -2.04
N GLU A 37 8.41 12.19 -2.54
CA GLU A 37 9.70 12.19 -3.19
C GLU A 37 10.78 11.95 -2.13
N GLY A 38 11.38 10.75 -2.17
CA GLY A 38 12.34 10.30 -1.16
C GLY A 38 11.74 9.49 0.00
N LYS A 39 10.42 9.31 0.08
CA LYS A 39 9.81 8.43 1.10
C LYS A 39 9.70 6.99 0.59
N PRO A 40 10.29 6.00 1.29
CA PRO A 40 10.17 4.61 0.90
C PRO A 40 8.75 4.12 1.16
N PHE A 41 8.13 3.56 0.13
CA PHE A 41 6.89 2.78 0.25
C PHE A 41 7.20 1.37 0.78
N HIS A 42 7.74 1.31 2.00
CA HIS A 42 7.92 0.06 2.72
C HIS A 42 6.57 -0.40 3.28
N TYR A 43 6.19 -1.60 2.86
CA TYR A 43 4.96 -2.26 3.26
C TYR A 43 5.33 -3.56 3.97
N ASP A 44 4.86 -3.70 5.20
CA ASP A 44 4.96 -4.88 6.02
C ASP A 44 3.81 -5.82 5.70
N LEU A 45 4.13 -6.89 4.97
CA LEU A 45 3.18 -7.96 4.64
C LEU A 45 2.66 -8.70 5.88
N GLU A 46 3.48 -8.79 6.94
CA GLU A 46 3.11 -9.53 8.16
C GLU A 46 2.04 -8.81 8.98
N ASN A 47 2.06 -7.48 8.97
CA ASN A 47 1.15 -6.65 9.78
C ASN A 47 0.11 -5.87 8.93
N ASP A 48 0.15 -6.02 7.60
CA ASP A 48 -0.71 -5.29 6.63
C ASP A 48 -0.60 -3.76 6.78
N GLU A 49 0.62 -3.24 6.99
CA GLU A 49 0.86 -1.82 7.29
C GLU A 49 2.04 -1.22 6.51
N PHE A 50 1.98 0.08 6.24
CA PHE A 50 3.12 0.85 5.78
C PHE A 50 3.98 1.33 6.95
N LEU A 51 5.29 1.13 6.86
CA LEU A 51 6.25 1.63 7.86
C LEU A 51 6.31 3.17 7.92
N ASN A 52 5.85 3.84 6.86
CA ASN A 52 5.74 5.27 6.84
C ASN A 52 4.36 5.68 7.35
N SER A 53 4.32 6.34 8.50
CA SER A 53 3.07 6.73 9.18
C SER A 53 2.16 7.59 8.29
N GLU A 54 2.71 8.51 7.50
CA GLU A 54 1.90 9.34 6.61
C GLU A 54 1.26 8.50 5.50
N ILE A 55 2.03 7.61 4.87
CA ILE A 55 1.53 6.69 3.85
C ILE A 55 0.50 5.72 4.46
N GLN A 56 0.71 5.27 5.70
CA GLN A 56 -0.20 4.39 6.42
C GLN A 56 -1.53 5.08 6.72
N GLU A 57 -1.51 6.35 7.13
CA GLU A 57 -2.74 7.15 7.33
C GLU A 57 -3.53 7.27 6.01
N TYR A 58 -2.85 7.58 4.90
CA TYR A 58 -3.50 7.59 3.59
C TYR A 58 -4.05 6.20 3.20
N TYR A 59 -3.33 5.13 3.53
CA TYR A 59 -3.77 3.76 3.24
C TYR A 59 -5.01 3.38 4.07
N HIS A 60 -5.04 3.72 5.36
CA HIS A 60 -6.20 3.54 6.20
C HIS A 60 -7.40 4.31 5.64
N LEU A 61 -7.24 5.59 5.33
CA LEU A 61 -8.32 6.41 4.75
C LEU A 61 -8.82 5.84 3.42
N TRP A 62 -7.93 5.34 2.57
CA TRP A 62 -8.30 4.72 1.30
C TRP A 62 -8.94 3.34 1.46
N SER A 63 -8.55 2.57 2.48
CA SER A 63 -9.08 1.23 2.75
C SER A 63 -10.44 1.24 3.46
N ILE A 64 -10.83 2.34 4.11
CA ILE A 64 -12.14 2.49 4.76
C ILE A 64 -13.18 3.20 3.88
N ALA A 65 -12.74 3.83 2.78
CA ALA A 65 -13.57 4.55 1.82
C ALA A 65 -14.19 3.61 0.77
#